data_AF-A0AB37W1A7-F1
#
_entry.id   AF-A0AB37W1A7-F1
#
_cell.length_a   1.000
_cell.length_b   1.000
_cell.length_c   1.000
_cell.angle_alpha   90.00
_cell.angle_beta   90.00
_cell.angle_gamma   90.00
#
_symmetry.space_group_name_H-M   'P 1'
#
loop_
_entity.id
_entity.type
_entity.pdbx_description
1 polymer ?
#
loop_
_entity_poly.entity_id
_entity_poly.type
_entity_poly.pdbx_seq_one_letter_code
_entity_poly.pdbx_strand_id
1 'polypeptide(L)'
;MGGHAFKGLYCPRISPVVYNKVKAQVTAVLQTVFAQVVVPTEMPGKDDFGDVDYLVCEPLHSRHSTSIDDFPWQSTVCLIKEVLDTTHGRRGYLTPDCMYFAIDAPHGEENYFVQIDVKVCFKPELFRWCHFELNYASNSKIIGSMVKPLGLTIDPEGMHIRVKEVEETNFHGSMVWISKDPKDALRVVGLDRRILNAGFKSKDEIYKHFASSWLFHPGHFAARLVEEKYNDRLEDHAPHWTPFIKEWVPKHYPGYSLKERVTGLEDNNGQTSEHVDDDLQLWYKHTRAAVRDKVFTMFPHVATEYYIKRAAWAKECEEQRLRDLITNTIPTGIDG
;
A
#
# COMPACT_ATOMS: atom_id res chain seq x y z
N MET A 1 11.14 -8.74 6.62
CA MET A 1 12.56 -8.90 7.01
C MET A 1 13.32 -7.78 6.34
N GLY A 2 13.99 -6.95 7.12
CA GLY A 2 14.82 -5.82 6.69
C GLY A 2 16.26 -6.02 7.21
N GLY A 3 17.21 -5.19 6.79
CA GLY A 3 18.63 -5.32 7.21
C GLY A 3 19.56 -6.11 6.28
N HIS A 4 19.21 -6.28 4.99
CA HIS A 4 20.01 -7.05 4.02
C HIS A 4 20.67 -6.22 2.91
N ALA A 5 20.75 -4.90 3.06
CA ALA A 5 21.34 -4.03 2.04
C ALA A 5 22.86 -4.23 1.91
N PHE A 6 23.55 -4.71 2.95
CA PHE A 6 25.00 -4.87 2.98
C PHE A 6 25.40 -6.34 3.20
N LYS A 7 25.66 -7.08 2.11
CA LYS A 7 26.05 -8.51 2.20
C LYS A 7 27.43 -8.75 2.83
N GLY A 8 28.31 -7.75 2.80
CA GLY A 8 29.69 -7.84 3.30
C GLY A 8 29.91 -7.23 4.69
N LEU A 9 28.86 -6.70 5.32
CA LEU A 9 28.91 -6.12 6.66
C LEU A 9 28.08 -6.96 7.61
N TYR A 10 28.51 -7.02 8.88
CA TYR A 10 27.72 -7.67 9.92
C TYR A 10 26.67 -6.69 10.43
N CYS A 11 25.42 -6.85 9.98
CA CYS A 11 24.24 -6.08 10.38
C CYS A 11 23.22 -6.98 11.10
N PRO A 12 23.42 -7.30 12.39
CA PRO A 12 22.50 -8.15 13.14
C PRO A 12 21.17 -7.44 13.40
N ARG A 13 20.16 -8.21 13.82
CA ARG A 13 18.94 -7.64 14.39
C ARG A 13 19.28 -6.92 15.70
N ILE A 14 18.74 -5.72 15.89
CA ILE A 14 19.01 -4.85 17.03
C ILE A 14 17.82 -4.79 18.01
N SER A 15 18.12 -4.60 19.29
CA SER A 15 17.11 -4.46 20.33
C SER A 15 16.33 -3.14 20.21
N PRO A 16 15.14 -3.03 20.83
CA PRO A 16 14.36 -1.79 20.83
C PRO A 16 15.12 -0.60 21.46
N VAL A 17 16.03 -0.87 22.40
CA VAL A 17 16.87 0.16 23.04
C VAL A 17 17.85 0.75 22.02
N VAL A 18 18.57 -0.11 21.30
CA VAL A 18 19.51 0.31 20.25
C VAL A 18 18.76 1.00 19.12
N TYR A 19 17.65 0.43 18.66
CA TYR A 19 16.80 1.02 17.61
C TYR A 19 16.37 2.44 17.98
N ASN A 20 15.84 2.66 19.18
CA ASN A 20 15.37 3.98 19.59
C ASN A 20 16.52 5.00 19.73
N LYS A 21 17.70 4.56 20.21
CA LYS A 21 18.89 5.42 20.29
C LYS A 21 19.36 5.84 18.89
N VAL A 22 19.52 4.88 17.98
CA VAL A 22 19.91 5.13 16.60
C VAL A 22 18.87 5.98 15.89
N LYS A 23 17.59 5.68 16.06
CA LYS A 23 16.48 6.47 15.53
C LYS A 23 16.58 7.93 15.95
N ALA A 24 16.79 8.22 17.23
CA ALA A 24 16.91 9.60 17.70
C ALA A 24 18.13 10.32 17.11
N GLN A 25 19.30 9.66 17.14
CA GLN A 25 20.55 10.21 16.60
C GLN A 25 20.46 10.50 15.10
N VAL A 26 20.04 9.51 14.31
CA VAL A 26 19.99 9.62 12.85
C VAL A 26 18.87 10.56 12.41
N THR A 27 17.75 10.65 13.13
CA THR A 27 16.72 11.67 12.87
C THR A 27 17.32 13.08 12.94
N ALA A 28 18.05 13.39 14.02
CA ALA A 28 18.67 14.70 14.20
C ALA A 28 19.69 15.01 13.10
N VAL A 29 20.50 14.01 12.70
CA VAL A 29 21.46 14.14 11.61
C VAL A 29 20.77 14.37 10.27
N LEU A 30 19.78 13.57 9.90
CA LEU A 30 19.09 13.70 8.62
C LEU A 30 18.31 15.03 8.49
N GLN A 31 17.85 15.61 9.60
CA GLN A 31 17.23 16.94 9.63
C GLN A 31 18.18 18.07 9.25
N THR A 32 19.50 17.83 9.27
CA THR A 32 20.50 18.78 8.72
C THR A 32 20.64 18.68 7.19
N VAL A 33 20.10 17.61 6.59
CA VAL A 33 20.19 17.33 5.15
C VAL A 33 18.85 17.54 4.44
N PHE A 34 17.73 17.27 5.11
CA PHE A 34 16.37 17.33 4.56
C PHE A 34 15.46 18.20 5.42
N ALA A 35 14.53 18.93 4.79
CA ALA A 35 13.54 19.72 5.51
C ALA A 35 12.48 18.86 6.20
N GLN A 36 12.12 17.72 5.60
CA GLN A 36 11.16 16.78 6.16
C GLN A 36 11.82 15.42 6.36
N VAL A 37 11.77 14.93 7.60
CA VAL A 37 12.32 13.63 8.00
C VAL A 37 11.32 12.98 8.95
N VAL A 38 10.85 11.77 8.62
CA VAL A 38 10.01 10.97 9.51
C VAL A 38 10.45 9.51 9.47
N VAL A 39 10.26 8.82 10.59
CA VAL A 39 10.37 7.37 10.65
C VAL A 39 8.94 6.83 10.66
N PRO A 40 8.50 6.09 9.62
CA PRO A 40 7.19 5.48 9.60
C PRO A 40 6.92 4.67 10.87
N THR A 41 5.66 4.66 11.30
CA THR A 41 5.28 3.97 12.53
C THR A 41 5.45 2.46 12.35
N GLU A 42 6.14 1.82 13.29
CA GLU A 42 6.38 0.38 13.26
C GLU A 42 5.17 -0.44 13.71
N MET A 43 5.16 -1.73 13.36
CA MET A 43 4.23 -2.68 13.98
C MET A 43 4.54 -2.82 15.48
N PRO A 44 3.54 -2.69 16.37
CA PRO A 44 3.74 -2.82 17.82
C PRO A 44 4.13 -4.25 18.20
N GLY A 45 4.91 -4.38 19.28
CA GLY A 45 5.38 -5.66 19.79
C GLY A 45 6.44 -6.33 18.92
N LYS A 46 7.29 -5.55 18.25
CA LYS A 46 8.54 -6.06 17.67
C LYS A 46 9.59 -6.18 18.78
N ASP A 47 10.16 -7.38 18.91
CA ASP A 47 11.23 -7.66 19.86
C ASP A 47 12.60 -7.22 19.34
N ASP A 48 12.75 -7.10 18.01
CA ASP A 48 13.95 -6.65 17.35
C ASP A 48 13.68 -5.94 16.00
N PHE A 49 14.73 -5.30 15.46
CA PHE A 49 14.69 -4.52 14.22
C PHE A 49 15.90 -4.85 13.35
N GLY A 50 15.78 -4.75 12.02
CA GLY A 50 16.91 -5.07 11.11
C GLY A 50 17.57 -3.82 10.57
N ASP A 51 16.82 -2.74 10.56
CA ASP A 51 17.09 -1.46 9.95
C ASP A 51 16.27 -0.37 10.66
N VAL A 52 16.61 0.87 10.36
CA VAL A 52 15.78 2.04 10.67
C VAL A 52 15.36 2.70 9.36
N ASP A 53 14.07 2.60 9.03
CA ASP A 53 13.48 3.20 7.83
C ASP A 53 13.15 4.69 8.03
N TYR A 54 13.60 5.52 7.10
CA TYR A 54 13.31 6.94 7.02
C TYR A 54 12.58 7.26 5.72
N LEU A 55 11.57 8.11 5.83
CA LEU A 55 11.01 8.84 4.71
C LEU A 55 11.51 10.29 4.80
N VAL A 56 12.14 10.77 3.74
CA VAL A 56 12.71 12.12 3.67
C VAL A 56 12.18 12.87 2.45
N CYS A 57 12.15 14.20 2.52
CA CYS A 57 11.75 15.07 1.41
C CYS A 57 12.49 16.41 1.50
N GLU A 58 12.57 17.12 0.37
CA GLU A 58 13.15 18.46 0.24
C GLU A 58 14.60 18.52 0.74
N PRO A 59 15.57 17.98 -0.03
CA PRO A 59 16.99 18.09 0.32
C PRO A 59 17.41 19.56 0.40
N LEU A 60 17.98 19.96 1.54
CA LEU A 60 18.29 21.36 1.84
C LEU A 60 19.35 21.95 0.90
N HIS A 61 20.26 21.10 0.39
CA HIS A 61 21.30 21.47 -0.55
C HIS A 61 20.82 21.50 -2.03
N SER A 62 19.59 21.07 -2.31
CA SER A 62 19.02 21.08 -3.67
C SER A 62 17.48 21.13 -3.63
N ARG A 63 16.94 22.26 -3.16
CA ARG A 63 15.50 22.43 -2.91
C ARG A 63 14.61 22.37 -4.16
N HIS A 64 15.20 22.38 -5.35
CA HIS A 64 14.47 22.34 -6.62
C HIS A 64 14.32 20.91 -7.18
N SER A 65 14.89 19.90 -6.53
CA SER A 65 14.70 18.51 -6.97
C SER A 65 13.27 18.06 -6.68
N THR A 66 12.58 17.59 -7.72
CA THR A 66 11.17 17.17 -7.68
C THR A 66 10.92 15.82 -8.32
N SER A 67 11.97 15.16 -8.84
CA SER A 67 11.86 13.88 -9.52
C SER A 67 13.06 12.98 -9.23
N ILE A 68 12.92 11.70 -9.58
CA ILE A 68 14.01 10.74 -9.43
C ILE A 68 15.23 11.05 -10.31
N ASP A 69 14.99 11.72 -11.44
CA ASP A 69 15.99 12.02 -12.46
C ASP A 69 16.79 13.29 -12.14
N ASP A 70 16.15 14.29 -11.52
CA ASP A 70 16.80 15.54 -11.10
C ASP A 70 17.44 15.48 -9.71
N PHE A 71 17.18 14.41 -8.94
CA PHE A 71 17.66 14.29 -7.57
C PHE A 71 19.17 14.13 -7.51
N PRO A 72 19.88 14.90 -6.64
CA PRO A 72 21.33 14.92 -6.61
C PRO A 72 21.89 13.74 -5.81
N TRP A 73 21.71 12.52 -6.33
CA TRP A 73 22.01 11.27 -5.63
C TRP A 73 23.44 11.18 -5.10
N GLN A 74 24.43 11.47 -5.95
CA GLN A 74 25.83 11.31 -5.58
C GLN A 74 26.23 12.26 -4.44
N SER A 75 25.90 13.55 -4.56
CA SER A 75 26.21 14.52 -3.51
C SER A 75 25.39 14.29 -2.25
N THR A 76 24.13 13.86 -2.36
CA THR A 76 23.30 13.52 -1.19
C THR A 76 23.88 12.33 -0.43
N VAL A 77 24.29 11.27 -1.12
CA VAL A 77 24.94 10.11 -0.49
C VAL A 77 26.26 10.52 0.17
N CYS A 78 27.09 11.32 -0.49
CA CYS A 78 28.32 11.84 0.09
C CYS A 78 28.05 12.67 1.37
N LEU A 79 27.08 13.58 1.32
CA LEU A 79 26.71 14.42 2.46
C LEU A 79 26.18 13.58 3.62
N ILE A 80 25.29 12.62 3.37
CA ILE A 80 24.75 11.74 4.44
C ILE A 80 25.85 10.90 5.06
N LYS A 81 26.79 10.36 4.26
CA LYS A 81 27.95 9.63 4.78
C LYS A 81 28.81 10.49 5.70
N GLU A 82 29.07 11.74 5.30
CA GLU A 82 29.83 12.70 6.09
C GLU A 82 29.14 13.00 7.42
N VAL A 83 27.84 13.36 7.41
CA VAL A 83 27.14 13.73 8.64
C VAL A 83 26.82 12.54 9.56
N LEU A 84 26.76 11.31 9.02
CA LEU A 84 26.64 10.07 9.80
C LEU A 84 27.98 9.50 10.25
N ASP A 85 29.11 10.10 9.85
CA ASP A 85 30.46 9.59 10.08
C ASP A 85 30.63 8.12 9.67
N THR A 86 30.25 7.80 8.42
CA THR A 86 30.35 6.43 7.89
C THR A 86 30.99 6.38 6.51
N THR A 87 31.77 5.33 6.28
CA THR A 87 32.31 5.02 4.95
C THR A 87 31.34 4.18 4.10
N HIS A 88 30.23 3.69 4.68
CA HIS A 88 29.27 2.80 4.04
C HIS A 88 27.96 3.51 3.68
N GLY A 89 27.78 3.81 2.39
CA GLY A 89 26.56 4.44 1.88
C GLY A 89 26.45 4.34 0.37
N ARG A 90 25.23 4.10 -0.14
CA ARG A 90 24.95 4.01 -1.59
C ARG A 90 23.47 4.23 -1.92
N ARG A 91 23.18 4.54 -3.18
CA ARG A 91 21.82 4.45 -3.73
C ARG A 91 21.39 2.98 -3.91
N GLY A 92 20.10 2.71 -3.78
CA GLY A 92 19.50 1.44 -4.14
C GLY A 92 19.55 1.16 -5.64
N TYR A 93 19.80 -0.09 -6.01
CA TYR A 93 19.77 -0.52 -7.41
C TYR A 93 18.37 -0.98 -7.84
N LEU A 94 17.73 -1.82 -7.02
CA LEU A 94 16.36 -2.31 -7.23
C LEU A 94 15.29 -1.38 -6.66
N THR A 95 15.71 -0.42 -5.85
CA THR A 95 14.90 0.57 -5.13
C THR A 95 15.51 1.95 -5.38
N PRO A 96 15.35 2.48 -6.60
CA PRO A 96 16.10 3.66 -7.06
C PRO A 96 15.68 4.95 -6.34
N ASP A 97 14.59 4.93 -5.58
CA ASP A 97 14.12 5.98 -4.69
C ASP A 97 14.67 5.86 -3.25
N CYS A 98 15.49 4.85 -2.97
CA CYS A 98 16.10 4.63 -1.67
C CYS A 98 17.62 4.83 -1.67
N MET A 99 18.15 5.24 -0.53
CA MET A 99 19.57 5.20 -0.18
C MET A 99 19.75 4.32 1.05
N TYR A 100 20.89 3.64 1.14
CA TYR A 100 21.22 2.70 2.18
C TYR A 100 22.55 3.09 2.83
N PHE A 101 22.59 3.09 4.16
CA PHE A 101 23.79 3.38 4.95
C PHE A 101 23.97 2.33 6.03
N ALA A 102 25.22 2.16 6.49
CA ALA A 102 25.55 1.30 7.63
C ALA A 102 26.39 2.13 8.59
N ILE A 103 25.92 2.31 9.82
CA ILE A 103 26.61 3.11 10.84
C ILE A 103 27.09 2.21 11.97
N ASP A 104 28.19 2.56 12.62
CA ASP A 104 28.68 1.80 13.78
C ASP A 104 27.67 1.81 14.93
N ALA A 105 27.60 0.69 15.65
CA ALA A 105 26.74 0.58 16.82
C ALA A 105 27.13 1.61 17.91
N PRO A 106 26.16 2.26 18.58
CA PRO A 106 26.46 3.28 19.55
C PRO A 106 27.15 2.72 20.82
N HIS A 107 28.43 3.07 21.01
CA HIS A 107 29.30 2.80 22.17
C HIS A 107 29.69 1.33 22.42
N GLY A 108 30.65 0.82 21.64
CA GLY A 108 31.65 -0.15 22.12
C GLY A 108 31.20 -1.57 22.44
N GLU A 109 29.90 -1.86 22.39
CA GLU A 109 29.38 -3.22 22.43
C GLU A 109 29.29 -3.73 20.99
N GLU A 110 30.33 -4.48 20.58
CA GLU A 110 30.45 -5.30 19.37
C GLU A 110 30.74 -4.60 18.01
N ASN A 111 31.57 -5.25 17.20
CA ASN A 111 31.94 -4.86 15.82
C ASN A 111 30.79 -5.13 14.84
N TYR A 112 29.68 -4.39 14.95
CA TYR A 112 28.57 -4.51 14.02
C TYR A 112 28.03 -3.15 13.58
N PHE A 113 27.29 -3.20 12.47
CA PHE A 113 26.67 -2.02 11.88
C PHE A 113 25.15 -2.06 12.03
N VAL A 114 24.56 -0.87 12.18
CA VAL A 114 23.12 -0.67 12.09
C VAL A 114 22.78 -0.15 10.70
N GLN A 115 21.89 -0.85 10.02
CA GLN A 115 21.44 -0.44 8.68
C GLN A 115 20.43 0.72 8.79
N ILE A 116 20.62 1.75 7.96
CA ILE A 116 19.74 2.90 7.82
C ILE A 116 19.21 2.94 6.38
N ASP A 117 17.89 2.90 6.24
CA ASP A 117 17.19 2.92 4.97
C ASP A 117 16.55 4.30 4.80
N VAL A 118 16.88 5.02 3.74
CA VAL A 118 16.41 6.40 3.50
C VAL A 118 15.67 6.45 2.18
N LYS A 119 14.34 6.44 2.24
CA LYS A 119 13.44 6.59 1.09
C LYS A 119 13.14 8.06 0.81
N VAL A 120 13.31 8.49 -0.43
CA VAL A 120 13.03 9.85 -0.86
C VAL A 120 11.59 9.98 -1.37
N CYS A 121 10.84 10.92 -0.80
CA CYS A 121 9.63 11.45 -1.38
C CYS A 121 10.01 12.67 -2.22
N PHE A 122 9.75 12.64 -3.52
CA PHE A 122 10.14 13.74 -4.42
C PHE A 122 9.12 14.88 -4.46
N LYS A 123 7.88 14.63 -4.07
CA LYS A 123 6.76 15.56 -4.12
C LYS A 123 6.36 15.95 -2.69
N PRO A 124 6.72 17.14 -2.18
CA PRO A 124 6.43 17.55 -0.81
C PRO A 124 4.95 17.45 -0.45
N GLU A 125 4.07 17.72 -1.41
CA GLU A 125 2.63 17.64 -1.27
C GLU A 125 2.08 16.21 -1.12
N LEU A 126 2.90 15.18 -1.38
CA LEU A 126 2.59 13.75 -1.15
C LEU A 126 3.27 13.20 0.12
N PHE A 127 4.14 13.96 0.78
CA PHE A 127 4.93 13.45 1.91
C PHE A 127 4.06 12.82 3.01
N ARG A 128 2.96 13.50 3.36
CA ARG A 128 2.00 13.01 4.35
C ARG A 128 1.28 11.74 3.90
N TRP A 129 0.98 11.63 2.60
CA TRP A 129 0.35 10.45 2.02
C TRP A 129 1.32 9.25 2.02
N CYS A 130 2.54 9.45 1.54
CA CYS A 130 3.59 8.41 1.58
C CYS A 130 3.87 7.94 3.01
N HIS A 131 3.93 8.86 3.99
CA HIS A 131 4.08 8.48 5.39
C HIS A 131 2.91 7.61 5.89
N PHE A 132 1.68 7.98 5.54
CA PHE A 132 0.50 7.16 5.85
C PHE A 132 0.59 5.78 5.22
N GLU A 133 0.98 5.67 3.95
CA GLU A 133 1.10 4.37 3.28
C GLU A 133 2.15 3.46 3.92
N LEU A 134 3.25 4.03 4.43
CA LEU A 134 4.35 3.29 5.04
C LEU A 134 4.08 2.86 6.50
N ASN A 135 3.18 3.54 7.22
CA ASN A 135 2.87 3.21 8.61
C ASN A 135 2.43 1.75 8.80
N TYR A 136 2.75 1.19 9.97
CA TYR A 136 2.46 -0.17 10.40
C TYR A 136 2.91 -1.21 9.36
N ALA A 137 4.11 -0.98 8.80
CA ALA A 137 4.76 -1.74 7.74
C ALA A 137 3.80 -2.10 6.59
N SER A 138 3.22 -1.03 6.03
CA SER A 138 2.29 -1.01 4.90
C SER A 138 0.83 -1.35 5.21
N ASN A 139 0.21 -0.62 6.13
CA ASN A 139 -1.25 -0.68 6.33
C ASN A 139 -2.06 -0.45 5.04
N SER A 140 -1.53 0.35 4.12
CA SER A 140 -2.14 0.61 2.81
C SER A 140 -2.36 -0.68 2.01
N LYS A 141 -1.58 -1.75 2.24
CA LYS A 141 -1.80 -3.06 1.61
C LYS A 141 -3.11 -3.70 2.08
N ILE A 142 -3.41 -3.62 3.38
CA ILE A 142 -4.67 -4.16 3.93
C ILE A 142 -5.85 -3.32 3.47
N ILE A 143 -5.74 -1.99 3.60
CA ILE A 143 -6.80 -1.08 3.14
C ILE A 143 -7.02 -1.27 1.64
N GLY A 144 -5.95 -1.26 0.85
CA GLY A 144 -5.96 -1.51 -0.58
C GLY A 144 -6.62 -2.84 -0.94
N SER A 145 -6.36 -3.91 -0.18
CA SER A 145 -7.06 -5.19 -0.38
C SER A 145 -8.56 -5.05 -0.18
N MET A 146 -9.00 -4.48 0.95
CA MET A 146 -10.43 -4.34 1.29
C MET A 146 -11.18 -3.50 0.25
N VAL A 147 -10.58 -2.41 -0.21
CA VAL A 147 -11.28 -1.43 -1.05
C VAL A 147 -11.22 -1.75 -2.55
N LYS A 148 -10.24 -2.57 -2.99
CA LYS A 148 -10.07 -2.92 -4.41
C LYS A 148 -11.33 -3.51 -5.06
N PRO A 149 -12.00 -4.55 -4.53
CA PRO A 149 -13.22 -5.08 -5.17
C PRO A 149 -14.39 -4.07 -5.15
N LEU A 150 -14.31 -3.07 -4.27
CA LEU A 150 -15.37 -2.09 -4.02
C LEU A 150 -15.25 -0.83 -4.88
N GLY A 151 -14.41 -0.87 -5.92
CA GLY A 151 -14.28 0.23 -6.88
C GLY A 151 -13.37 1.36 -6.43
N LEU A 152 -12.52 1.15 -5.43
CA LEU A 152 -11.55 2.14 -4.96
C LEU A 152 -10.12 1.67 -5.20
N THR A 153 -9.22 2.60 -5.47
CA THR A 153 -7.77 2.38 -5.56
C THR A 153 -7.07 3.28 -4.56
N ILE A 154 -6.06 2.75 -3.87
CA ILE A 154 -5.07 3.51 -3.11
C ILE A 154 -3.74 3.25 -3.80
N ASP A 155 -3.05 4.31 -4.19
CA ASP A 155 -1.77 4.28 -4.87
C ASP A 155 -0.89 5.47 -4.40
N PRO A 156 0.36 5.60 -4.88
CA PRO A 156 1.26 6.66 -4.44
C PRO A 156 0.76 8.09 -4.70
N GLU A 157 -0.23 8.31 -5.57
CA GLU A 157 -0.77 9.64 -5.89
C GLU A 157 -2.00 10.01 -5.04
N GLY A 158 -2.68 9.01 -4.47
CA GLY A 158 -3.81 9.24 -3.59
C GLY A 158 -4.83 8.10 -3.59
N MET A 159 -6.03 8.46 -3.17
CA MET A 159 -7.22 7.61 -3.24
C MET A 159 -8.05 7.97 -4.47
N HIS A 160 -8.52 6.94 -5.18
CA HIS A 160 -9.30 7.06 -6.40
C HIS A 160 -10.57 6.21 -6.34
N ILE A 161 -11.65 6.66 -6.98
CA ILE A 161 -12.81 5.82 -7.33
C ILE A 161 -12.70 5.41 -8.80
N ARG A 162 -13.13 4.19 -9.13
CA ARG A 162 -13.09 3.65 -10.49
C ARG A 162 -14.46 3.58 -11.13
N VAL A 163 -14.54 4.09 -12.36
CA VAL A 163 -15.70 3.90 -13.24
C VAL A 163 -15.76 2.43 -13.65
N LYS A 164 -16.76 1.71 -13.13
CA LYS A 164 -16.89 0.24 -13.31
C LYS A 164 -16.89 -0.15 -14.79
N GLU A 165 -17.58 0.63 -15.61
CA GLU A 165 -17.73 0.36 -17.04
C GLU A 165 -16.41 0.45 -17.81
N VAL A 166 -15.41 1.15 -17.26
CA VAL A 166 -14.11 1.42 -17.91
C VAL A 166 -13.00 0.50 -17.37
N GLU A 167 -13.10 0.05 -16.12
CA GLU A 167 -11.96 -0.54 -15.39
C GLU A 167 -11.42 -1.86 -15.96
N GLU A 168 -12.25 -2.62 -16.68
CA GLU A 168 -11.84 -3.87 -17.35
C GLU A 168 -11.00 -3.60 -18.60
N THR A 169 -11.33 -2.57 -19.39
CA THR A 169 -10.63 -2.26 -20.65
C THR A 169 -9.48 -1.27 -20.45
N ASN A 170 -9.67 -0.28 -19.57
CA ASN A 170 -8.68 0.75 -19.29
C ASN A 170 -8.65 1.07 -17.79
N PHE A 171 -7.88 0.29 -17.04
CA PHE A 171 -7.78 0.44 -15.58
C PHE A 171 -7.37 1.87 -15.17
N HIS A 172 -6.30 2.41 -15.73
CA HIS A 172 -5.84 3.77 -15.41
C HIS A 172 -6.87 4.82 -15.83
N GLY A 173 -7.44 4.67 -17.03
CA GLY A 173 -8.48 5.53 -17.55
C GLY A 173 -9.76 5.52 -16.70
N SER A 174 -10.03 4.45 -15.94
CA SER A 174 -11.20 4.35 -15.07
C SER A 174 -11.11 5.18 -13.79
N MET A 175 -9.90 5.56 -13.36
CA MET A 175 -9.67 6.20 -12.07
C MET A 175 -10.11 7.67 -12.09
N VAL A 176 -10.80 8.09 -11.03
CA VAL A 176 -11.15 9.47 -10.73
C VAL A 176 -10.58 9.80 -9.35
N TRP A 177 -9.81 10.87 -9.28
CA TRP A 177 -9.11 11.27 -8.07
C TRP A 177 -10.09 11.73 -6.99
N ILE A 178 -9.89 11.27 -5.75
CA ILE A 178 -10.72 11.66 -4.59
C ILE A 178 -9.94 12.62 -3.69
N SER A 179 -8.82 12.16 -3.15
CA SER A 179 -8.03 12.90 -2.16
C SER A 179 -6.66 12.26 -1.95
N LYS A 180 -5.71 13.08 -1.50
CA LYS A 180 -4.40 12.67 -0.98
C LYS A 180 -4.23 12.96 0.51
N ASP A 181 -5.28 13.40 1.22
CA ASP A 181 -5.25 13.51 2.69
C ASP A 181 -5.58 12.14 3.29
N PRO A 182 -4.68 11.53 4.08
CA PRO A 182 -4.96 10.28 4.79
C PRO A 182 -6.26 10.31 5.60
N LYS A 183 -6.64 11.45 6.16
CA LYS A 183 -7.89 11.58 6.93
C LYS A 183 -9.11 11.33 6.05
N ASP A 184 -9.07 11.73 4.79
CA ASP A 184 -10.17 11.56 3.85
C ASP A 184 -10.33 10.08 3.51
N ALA A 185 -9.22 9.40 3.22
CA ALA A 185 -9.21 7.97 3.00
C ALA A 185 -9.81 7.23 4.20
N LEU A 186 -9.40 7.57 5.43
CA LEU A 186 -9.93 6.98 6.66
C LEU A 186 -11.43 7.24 6.86
N ARG A 187 -11.92 8.45 6.54
CA ARG A 187 -13.36 8.76 6.57
C ARG A 187 -14.16 7.93 5.57
N VAL A 188 -13.63 7.70 4.37
CA VAL A 188 -14.27 6.84 3.35
C VAL A 188 -14.35 5.40 3.85
N VAL A 189 -13.24 4.84 4.34
CA VAL A 189 -13.18 3.43 4.78
C VAL A 189 -13.76 3.20 6.18
N GLY A 190 -14.15 4.26 6.88
CA GLY A 190 -14.73 4.19 8.23
C GLY A 190 -13.74 3.77 9.31
N LEU A 191 -12.48 4.18 9.18
CA LEU A 191 -11.44 3.97 10.19
C LEU A 191 -11.15 5.29 10.92
N ASP A 192 -10.80 5.20 12.19
CA ASP A 192 -10.40 6.36 12.99
C ASP A 192 -8.91 6.73 12.80
N ARG A 193 -8.48 7.81 13.45
CA ARG A 193 -7.16 8.44 13.25
C ARG A 193 -6.02 7.77 14.01
N ARG A 194 -6.26 6.70 14.78
CA ARG A 194 -5.19 6.00 15.52
C ARG A 194 -4.06 5.54 14.60
N ILE A 195 -4.40 5.16 13.37
CA ILE A 195 -3.44 4.76 12.32
C ILE A 195 -2.52 5.89 11.84
N LEU A 196 -2.87 7.15 12.10
CA LEU A 196 -2.02 8.31 11.78
C LEU A 196 -1.12 8.72 12.94
N ASN A 197 -1.50 8.38 14.17
CA ASN A 197 -0.98 9.00 15.39
C ASN A 197 -0.19 8.01 16.27
N ALA A 198 0.32 6.91 15.71
CA ALA A 198 0.99 5.86 16.47
C ALA A 198 0.12 5.30 17.64
N GLY A 199 -1.20 5.21 17.44
CA GLY A 199 -2.17 5.03 18.54
C GLY A 199 -2.43 3.60 19.01
N PHE A 200 -1.70 2.60 18.52
CA PHE A 200 -1.94 1.18 18.82
C PHE A 200 -0.83 0.59 19.69
N LYS A 201 -1.22 -0.20 20.69
CA LYS A 201 -0.32 -0.83 21.66
C LYS A 201 0.04 -2.27 21.30
N SER A 202 -0.77 -2.92 20.46
CA SER A 202 -0.59 -4.32 20.08
C SER A 202 -1.06 -4.58 18.65
N LYS A 203 -0.60 -5.69 18.06
CA LYS A 203 -1.08 -6.14 16.75
C LYS A 203 -2.58 -6.46 16.77
N ASP A 204 -3.08 -6.99 17.88
CA ASP A 204 -4.50 -7.29 18.06
C ASP A 204 -5.38 -6.04 17.99
N GLU A 205 -4.95 -4.90 18.56
CA GLU A 205 -5.67 -3.63 18.44
C GLU A 205 -5.75 -3.15 16.99
N ILE A 206 -4.67 -3.33 16.23
CA ILE A 206 -4.61 -2.99 14.80
C ILE A 206 -5.56 -3.89 14.00
N TYR A 207 -5.57 -5.18 14.29
CA TYR A 207 -6.44 -6.15 13.61
C TYR A 207 -7.92 -5.84 13.87
N LYS A 208 -8.29 -5.59 15.13
CA LYS A 208 -9.64 -5.14 15.51
C LYS A 208 -10.01 -3.83 14.83
N HIS A 209 -9.07 -2.91 14.69
CA HIS A 209 -9.30 -1.66 13.98
C HIS A 209 -9.64 -1.89 12.50
N PHE A 210 -8.88 -2.70 11.76
CA PHE A 210 -9.27 -3.03 10.37
C PHE A 210 -10.60 -3.77 10.28
N ALA A 211 -10.83 -4.73 11.18
CA ALA A 211 -12.08 -5.48 11.23
C ALA A 211 -13.30 -4.60 11.58
N SER A 212 -13.08 -3.42 12.17
CA SER A 212 -14.14 -2.43 12.45
C SER A 212 -14.54 -1.59 11.24
N SER A 213 -13.79 -1.65 10.14
CA SER A 213 -14.17 -0.99 8.89
C SER A 213 -15.48 -1.57 8.37
N TRP A 214 -16.39 -0.71 7.92
CA TRP A 214 -17.61 -1.15 7.22
C TRP A 214 -17.32 -1.79 5.85
N LEU A 215 -16.07 -1.72 5.38
CA LEU A 215 -15.57 -2.36 4.16
C LEU A 215 -14.84 -3.68 4.46
N PHE A 216 -14.78 -4.10 5.72
CA PHE A 216 -14.19 -5.38 6.09
C PHE A 216 -15.20 -6.50 5.83
N HIS A 217 -14.76 -7.53 5.11
CA HIS A 217 -15.50 -8.78 4.96
C HIS A 217 -14.54 -9.96 5.11
N PRO A 218 -14.72 -10.87 6.09
CA PRO A 218 -13.79 -11.98 6.30
C PRO A 218 -13.72 -12.93 5.09
N GLY A 219 -14.86 -13.15 4.42
CA GLY A 219 -14.92 -13.97 3.20
C GLY A 219 -14.07 -13.41 2.04
N HIS A 220 -13.81 -12.10 1.99
CA HIS A 220 -12.91 -11.52 0.99
C HIS A 220 -11.49 -12.06 1.14
N PHE A 221 -10.97 -12.09 2.37
CA PHE A 221 -9.62 -12.59 2.63
C PHE A 221 -9.52 -14.11 2.45
N ALA A 222 -10.56 -14.85 2.81
CA ALA A 222 -10.63 -16.28 2.55
C ALA A 222 -10.62 -16.60 1.05
N ALA A 223 -11.43 -15.91 0.24
CA ALA A 223 -11.46 -16.09 -1.21
C ALA A 223 -10.10 -15.81 -1.86
N ARG A 224 -9.41 -14.74 -1.42
CA ARG A 224 -8.08 -14.39 -1.93
C ARG A 224 -7.00 -15.41 -1.59
N LEU A 225 -7.07 -16.03 -0.42
CA LEU A 225 -6.09 -17.06 -0.02
C LEU A 225 -6.14 -18.31 -0.90
N VAL A 226 -7.23 -18.54 -1.65
CA VAL A 226 -7.34 -19.63 -2.64
C VAL A 226 -6.48 -19.33 -3.89
N GLU A 227 -6.20 -18.06 -4.18
CA GLU A 227 -5.33 -17.69 -5.29
C GLU A 227 -3.85 -17.89 -4.91
N GLU A 228 -3.20 -18.91 -5.48
CA GLU A 228 -1.78 -19.25 -5.19
C GLU A 228 -0.86 -18.02 -5.29
N LYS A 229 -0.98 -17.25 -6.38
CA LYS A 229 -0.20 -16.02 -6.60
C LYS A 229 -0.38 -14.98 -5.50
N TYR A 230 -1.57 -14.89 -4.90
CA TYR A 230 -1.80 -13.97 -3.78
C TYR A 230 -1.16 -14.50 -2.51
N ASN A 231 -1.31 -15.81 -2.26
CA ASN A 231 -0.76 -16.47 -1.09
C ASN A 231 0.77 -16.35 -1.03
N ASP A 232 1.46 -16.61 -2.15
CA ASP A 232 2.91 -16.45 -2.25
C ASP A 232 3.33 -15.00 -1.98
N ARG A 233 2.63 -14.05 -2.61
CA ARG A 233 2.91 -12.61 -2.43
C ARG A 233 2.65 -12.12 -1.00
N LEU A 234 1.67 -12.69 -0.30
CA LEU A 234 1.36 -12.32 1.07
C LEU A 234 2.54 -12.66 1.99
N GLU A 235 3.13 -13.83 1.83
CA GLU A 235 4.28 -14.29 2.61
C GLU A 235 5.54 -13.48 2.30
N ASP A 236 5.80 -13.22 1.02
CA ASP A 236 7.02 -12.53 0.58
C ASP A 236 6.96 -11.01 0.83
N HIS A 237 5.85 -10.38 0.43
CA HIS A 237 5.76 -8.91 0.36
C HIS A 237 5.03 -8.28 1.54
N ALA A 238 4.29 -9.05 2.34
CA ALA A 238 3.53 -8.51 3.46
C ALA A 238 3.53 -9.45 4.69
N PRO A 239 4.70 -9.97 5.12
CA PRO A 239 4.79 -10.98 6.18
C PRO A 239 4.20 -10.52 7.52
N HIS A 240 4.16 -9.21 7.77
CA HIS A 240 3.55 -8.63 8.97
C HIS A 240 2.03 -8.81 9.04
N TRP A 241 1.38 -9.02 7.90
CA TRP A 241 -0.06 -9.21 7.77
C TRP A 241 -0.47 -10.67 7.62
N THR A 242 0.48 -11.60 7.42
CA THR A 242 0.20 -13.03 7.36
C THR A 242 -0.54 -13.53 8.60
N PRO A 243 -0.16 -13.18 9.86
CA PRO A 243 -0.89 -13.62 11.04
C PRO A 243 -2.31 -13.02 11.12
N PHE A 244 -2.52 -11.81 10.61
CA PHE A 244 -3.86 -11.23 10.54
C PHE A 244 -4.78 -12.08 9.65
N ILE A 245 -4.31 -12.36 8.44
CA ILE A 245 -5.12 -13.01 7.40
C ILE A 245 -5.25 -14.52 7.62
N LYS A 246 -4.17 -15.22 8.00
CA LYS A 246 -4.16 -16.69 8.11
C LYS A 246 -4.56 -17.22 9.48
N GLU A 247 -4.44 -16.42 10.54
CA GLU A 247 -4.71 -16.88 11.91
C GLU A 247 -5.82 -16.07 12.59
N TRP A 248 -5.67 -14.74 12.65
CA TRP A 248 -6.57 -13.89 13.42
C TRP A 248 -7.97 -13.84 12.81
N VAL A 249 -8.10 -13.62 11.49
CA VAL A 249 -9.40 -13.59 10.82
C VAL A 249 -10.14 -14.93 10.93
N PRO A 250 -9.54 -16.09 10.57
CA PRO A 250 -10.22 -17.38 10.72
C PRO A 250 -10.61 -17.70 12.16
N LYS A 251 -9.80 -17.29 13.15
CA LYS A 251 -10.11 -17.48 14.58
C LYS A 251 -11.33 -16.68 15.04
N HIS A 252 -11.50 -15.45 14.56
CA HIS A 252 -12.60 -14.56 14.98
C HIS A 252 -13.84 -14.66 14.10
N TYR A 253 -13.70 -15.17 12.87
CA TYR A 253 -14.78 -15.34 11.88
C TYR A 253 -14.79 -16.78 11.34
N PRO A 254 -15.03 -17.79 12.20
CA PRO A 254 -14.89 -19.20 11.81
C PRO A 254 -15.87 -19.64 10.70
N GLY A 255 -17.05 -19.01 10.63
CA GLY A 255 -18.06 -19.26 9.60
C GLY A 255 -17.68 -18.78 8.19
N TYR A 256 -16.55 -18.08 8.04
CA TYR A 256 -16.02 -17.61 6.76
C TYR A 256 -14.63 -18.22 6.46
N SER A 257 -14.28 -19.33 7.12
CA SER A 257 -12.97 -19.98 6.96
C SER A 257 -12.85 -20.79 5.65
N LEU A 258 -11.61 -20.99 5.18
CA LEU A 258 -11.23 -21.79 3.99
C LEU A 258 -11.74 -23.24 3.97
N LYS A 259 -12.36 -23.74 5.04
CA LYS A 259 -12.57 -25.17 5.29
C LYS A 259 -13.56 -25.87 4.37
N GLU A 260 -14.27 -25.17 3.48
CA GLU A 260 -15.13 -25.81 2.48
C GLU A 260 -14.44 -26.04 1.12
N ARG A 261 -13.18 -25.63 0.94
CA ARG A 261 -12.46 -25.80 -0.35
C ARG A 261 -11.33 -26.81 -0.35
N VAL A 262 -11.09 -27.54 0.74
CA VAL A 262 -10.04 -28.57 0.79
C VAL A 262 -10.66 -29.96 0.98
N THR A 263 -10.58 -30.72 -0.11
CA THR A 263 -10.72 -32.19 -0.23
C THR A 263 -12.09 -32.81 0.05
N GLY A 264 -12.84 -33.07 -1.03
CA GLY A 264 -13.29 -34.42 -1.38
C GLY A 264 -14.05 -35.25 -0.34
N LEU A 265 -14.79 -34.62 0.57
CA LEU A 265 -15.79 -35.31 1.37
C LEU A 265 -17.17 -34.95 0.80
N GLU A 266 -17.78 -35.96 0.18
CA GLU A 266 -19.19 -35.96 -0.17
C GLU A 266 -20.02 -35.86 1.11
N ASP A 267 -20.28 -34.64 1.56
CA ASP A 267 -21.42 -34.39 2.45
C ASP A 267 -22.66 -34.22 1.57
N ASN A 268 -23.65 -35.07 1.84
CA ASN A 268 -24.90 -35.29 1.09
C ASN A 268 -25.86 -34.08 0.99
N ASN A 269 -25.38 -32.85 1.07
CA ASN A 269 -26.14 -31.63 0.80
C ASN A 269 -25.28 -30.70 -0.06
N GLY A 270 -25.41 -30.78 -1.38
CA GLY A 270 -24.74 -29.92 -2.37
C GLY A 270 -25.20 -28.46 -2.35
N GLN A 271 -25.22 -27.83 -1.18
CA GLN A 271 -25.80 -26.50 -0.92
C GLN A 271 -24.79 -25.48 -0.35
N THR A 272 -23.52 -25.81 -0.14
CA THR A 272 -22.62 -24.94 0.64
C THR A 272 -21.67 -24.08 -0.21
N SER A 273 -20.98 -24.63 -1.22
CA SER A 273 -19.89 -23.87 -1.88
C SER A 273 -20.33 -22.80 -2.88
N GLU A 274 -21.43 -23.01 -3.62
CA GLU A 274 -21.94 -22.02 -4.59
C GLU A 274 -22.62 -20.84 -3.89
N HIS A 275 -23.38 -21.10 -2.81
CA HIS A 275 -24.10 -20.07 -2.06
C HIS A 275 -23.18 -19.07 -1.35
N VAL A 276 -21.98 -19.48 -0.89
CA VAL A 276 -21.00 -18.61 -0.22
C VAL A 276 -20.30 -17.66 -1.21
N ASP A 277 -20.03 -18.13 -2.44
CA ASP A 277 -19.46 -17.27 -3.49
C ASP A 277 -20.51 -16.23 -3.95
N ASP A 278 -21.76 -16.65 -4.12
CA ASP A 278 -22.88 -15.76 -4.47
C ASP A 278 -23.12 -14.67 -3.41
N ASP A 279 -23.06 -15.00 -2.11
CA ASP A 279 -23.21 -14.03 -1.02
C ASP A 279 -22.07 -12.99 -1.02
N LEU A 280 -20.83 -13.42 -1.25
CA LEU A 280 -19.68 -12.51 -1.34
C LEU A 280 -19.77 -11.59 -2.57
N GLN A 281 -20.18 -12.12 -3.73
CA GLN A 281 -20.39 -11.29 -4.93
C GLN A 281 -21.54 -10.30 -4.75
N LEU A 282 -22.62 -10.72 -4.09
CA LEU A 282 -23.73 -9.84 -3.74
C LEU A 282 -23.27 -8.73 -2.79
N TRP A 283 -22.46 -9.07 -1.77
CA TRP A 283 -21.85 -8.13 -0.86
C TRP A 283 -20.96 -7.12 -1.60
N TYR A 284 -20.09 -7.56 -2.53
CA TYR A 284 -19.28 -6.65 -3.34
C TYR A 284 -20.14 -5.68 -4.15
N LYS A 285 -21.18 -6.19 -4.81
CA LYS A 285 -22.08 -5.37 -5.63
C LYS A 285 -22.78 -4.29 -4.79
N HIS A 286 -23.37 -4.67 -3.66
CA HIS A 286 -24.07 -3.74 -2.78
C HIS A 286 -23.11 -2.74 -2.13
N THR A 287 -21.99 -3.22 -1.59
CA THR A 287 -21.02 -2.37 -0.89
C THR A 287 -20.32 -1.42 -1.85
N ARG A 288 -20.01 -1.84 -3.09
CA ARG A 288 -19.48 -0.93 -4.11
C ARG A 288 -20.43 0.22 -4.43
N ALA A 289 -21.74 -0.05 -4.53
CA ALA A 289 -22.74 1.00 -4.73
C ALA A 289 -22.75 1.98 -3.54
N ALA A 290 -22.78 1.45 -2.31
CA ALA A 290 -22.73 2.27 -1.10
C ALA A 290 -21.43 3.11 -0.98
N VAL A 291 -20.29 2.55 -1.39
CA VAL A 291 -19.00 3.25 -1.45
C VAL A 291 -19.07 4.43 -2.40
N ARG A 292 -19.60 4.23 -3.60
CA ARG A 292 -19.76 5.29 -4.59
C ARG A 292 -20.65 6.40 -4.03
N ASP A 293 -21.80 6.06 -3.46
CA ASP A 293 -22.75 7.03 -2.94
C ASP A 293 -22.14 7.82 -1.75
N LYS A 294 -21.38 7.14 -0.87
CA LYS A 294 -20.62 7.79 0.21
C LYS A 294 -19.56 8.75 -0.33
N VAL A 295 -18.77 8.33 -1.31
CA VAL A 295 -17.74 9.18 -1.94
C VAL A 295 -18.37 10.40 -2.59
N PHE A 296 -19.46 10.24 -3.34
CA PHE A 296 -20.15 11.35 -4.00
C PHE A 296 -20.78 12.33 -3.01
N THR A 297 -21.28 11.81 -1.89
CA THR A 297 -21.80 12.65 -0.80
C THR A 297 -20.68 13.47 -0.14
N MET A 298 -19.53 12.84 0.10
CA MET A 298 -18.39 13.50 0.75
C MET A 298 -17.64 14.45 -0.19
N PHE A 299 -17.58 14.12 -1.49
CA PHE A 299 -16.81 14.82 -2.51
C PHE A 299 -17.67 15.02 -3.77
N PRO A 300 -18.59 16.00 -3.79
CA PRO A 300 -19.52 16.18 -4.92
C PRO A 300 -18.84 16.41 -6.27
N HIS A 301 -17.66 17.03 -6.29
CA HIS A 301 -16.87 17.23 -7.52
C HIS A 301 -16.46 15.91 -8.18
N VAL A 302 -16.16 14.87 -7.37
CA VAL A 302 -15.81 13.53 -7.86
C VAL A 302 -16.99 12.91 -8.61
N ALA A 303 -18.22 13.16 -8.20
CA ALA A 303 -19.41 12.66 -8.89
C ALA A 303 -19.50 13.24 -10.31
N THR A 304 -19.26 14.55 -10.45
CA THR A 304 -19.25 15.22 -11.75
C THR A 304 -18.21 14.61 -12.68
N GLU A 305 -16.96 14.48 -12.22
CA GLU A 305 -15.88 13.89 -13.01
C GLU A 305 -16.15 12.42 -13.37
N TYR A 306 -16.68 11.65 -12.43
CA TYR A 306 -17.06 10.26 -12.65
C TYR A 306 -18.09 10.12 -13.78
N TYR A 307 -19.16 10.93 -13.76
CA TYR A 307 -20.20 10.84 -14.78
C TYR A 307 -19.76 11.41 -16.13
N ILE A 308 -18.91 12.43 -16.17
CA ILE A 308 -18.27 12.90 -17.41
C ILE A 308 -17.47 11.76 -18.05
N LYS A 309 -16.62 11.11 -17.25
CA LYS A 309 -15.79 9.99 -17.70
C LYS A 309 -16.62 8.80 -18.18
N ARG A 310 -17.68 8.45 -17.43
CA ARG A 310 -18.61 7.38 -17.83
C ARG A 310 -19.34 7.71 -19.13
N ALA A 311 -19.78 8.96 -19.31
CA ALA A 311 -20.47 9.39 -20.52
C ALA A 311 -19.54 9.38 -21.74
N ALA A 312 -18.29 9.83 -21.57
CA ALA A 312 -17.28 9.76 -22.64
C ALA A 312 -17.04 8.32 -23.08
N TRP A 313 -16.89 7.39 -22.12
CA TRP A 313 -16.73 5.97 -22.41
C TRP A 313 -17.95 5.37 -23.13
N ALA A 314 -19.15 5.65 -22.65
CA ALA A 314 -20.37 5.15 -23.29
C ALA A 314 -20.49 5.63 -24.74
N LYS A 315 -20.08 6.88 -25.01
CA LYS A 315 -20.02 7.43 -26.36
C LYS A 315 -18.97 6.70 -27.22
N GLU A 316 -17.77 6.46 -26.71
CA GLU A 316 -16.72 5.71 -27.41
C GLU A 316 -17.15 4.28 -27.75
N CYS A 317 -17.78 3.57 -26.80
CA CYS A 317 -18.32 2.23 -27.04
C CYS A 317 -19.39 2.23 -28.14
N GLU A 318 -20.29 3.22 -28.13
CA GLU A 318 -21.32 3.34 -29.16
C GLU A 318 -20.73 3.69 -30.52
N GLU A 319 -19.75 4.59 -30.59
CA GLU A 319 -19.02 4.89 -31.82
C GLU A 319 -18.31 3.65 -32.38
N GLN A 320 -17.66 2.85 -31.52
CA GLN A 320 -17.01 1.61 -31.94
C GLN A 320 -18.03 0.59 -32.45
N ARG A 321 -19.15 0.42 -31.74
CA ARG A 321 -20.24 -0.48 -32.16
C ARG A 321 -20.80 -0.08 -33.52
N LEU A 322 -20.98 1.22 -33.77
CA LEU A 322 -21.42 1.74 -35.07
C LEU A 322 -20.39 1.51 -36.17
N ARG A 323 -19.09 1.70 -35.89
CA ARG A 323 -18.01 1.40 -36.83
C ARG A 323 -17.99 -0.08 -37.20
N ASP A 324 -18.06 -0.97 -36.22
CA ASP A 324 -18.06 -2.42 -36.46
C ASP A 324 -19.28 -2.84 -37.30
N LEU A 325 -20.46 -2.26 -37.03
CA LEU A 325 -21.66 -2.50 -37.82
C LEU A 325 -21.45 -2.07 -39.29
N ILE A 326 -20.90 -0.87 -39.52
CA ILE A 326 -20.62 -0.37 -40.87
C ILE A 326 -19.59 -1.26 -41.56
N THR A 327 -18.45 -1.55 -40.92
CA THR A 327 -17.38 -2.38 -41.49
C THR A 327 -17.86 -3.77 -41.87
N ASN A 328 -18.70 -4.41 -41.04
CA ASN A 328 -19.25 -5.73 -41.34
C ASN A 328 -20.30 -5.73 -42.45
N THR A 329 -20.83 -4.56 -42.83
CA THR A 329 -21.77 -4.42 -43.96
C THR A 329 -21.09 -4.06 -45.28
N ILE A 330 -19.80 -3.71 -45.28
CA ILE A 330 -19.04 -3.43 -46.51
C ILE A 330 -18.65 -4.79 -47.14
N PRO A 331 -19.07 -5.10 -48.37
CA PRO A 331 -18.73 -6.35 -49.03
C PRO A 331 -17.21 -6.47 -49.23
N THR A 332 -16.60 -7.55 -48.75
CA THR A 332 -15.22 -7.90 -49.09
C THR A 332 -15.19 -8.56 -50.47
N GLY A 333 -15.21 -7.76 -51.53
CA GLY A 333 -15.13 -8.19 -52.93
C GLY A 333 -14.52 -7.12 -53.83
N ILE A 334 -13.86 -7.53 -54.92
CA ILE A 334 -13.04 -6.68 -55.82
C ILE A 334 -13.91 -5.81 -56.76
N ASP A 335 -15.22 -5.79 -56.59
CA ASP A 335 -16.14 -5.01 -57.42
C ASP A 335 -16.89 -3.96 -56.58
N GLY A 336 -16.16 -2.90 -56.20
CA GLY A 336 -16.69 -1.55 -55.93
C GLY A 336 -17.54 -1.36 -54.69
#